data_AF-A0A6M9PPQ9-F1
#
_entry.id   AF-A0A6M9PPQ9-F1
#
_cell.length_a   1.000
_cell.length_b   1.000
_cell.length_c   1.000
_cell.angle_alpha   90.00
_cell.angle_beta   90.00
_cell.angle_gamma   90.00
#
_symmetry.space_group_name_H-M   'P 1'
#
loop_
_entity.id
_entity.type
_entity.pdbx_description
1 polymer ?
#
loop_
_entity_poly.entity_id
_entity_poly.type
_entity_poly.pdbx_seq_one_letter_code
_entity_poly.pdbx_strand_id
1 'polypeptide(L)'
;MKKIPFLLIACITLFFSMAHAVSLTGPVVSAEWLAANMTNVQILEVRGDVASYTRLPEFEVDKKTGKKLLVEVGGHITGSNFLDFKKVRVDRLIDGKKIKYLIPEKLDFEKIIQAVGINSDKPIILVPVALDISDIDEALRTYWQFKVYGEDNIAVLDGGMAGWLSEGRDFSTATASKSIGNWTAKAERKELIANSEQVAAASKNGQSTLIDARQPAQFLGLSKRDYVLTYGHIAGGKQFAPELLAKSKKGALYFWDKNTYQALFLANDISTNMPAISYCNSGHLAAGGWFVMSELVGNPSTKLYDGSLYLWTLEGRPTVGVPLN
;
A
#
# COMPACT_ATOMS: atom_id res chain seq x y z
N MET A 1 -20.97 3.69 -79.31
CA MET A 1 -21.27 4.00 -77.89
C MET A 1 -20.79 2.84 -77.02
N LYS A 2 -19.60 2.93 -76.42
CA LYS A 2 -19.09 1.94 -75.45
C LYS A 2 -18.95 2.64 -74.10
N LYS A 3 -19.70 2.19 -73.10
CA LYS A 3 -19.73 2.74 -71.73
C LYS A 3 -18.52 2.20 -70.96
N ILE A 4 -17.76 3.09 -70.34
CA ILE A 4 -16.67 2.79 -69.40
C ILE A 4 -17.31 2.64 -68.01
N PRO A 5 -17.10 1.54 -67.26
CA PRO A 5 -17.56 1.46 -65.88
C PRO A 5 -16.54 2.15 -64.96
N PHE A 6 -17.02 3.14 -64.21
CA PHE A 6 -16.31 3.75 -63.09
C PHE A 6 -16.27 2.73 -61.94
N LEU A 7 -15.08 2.24 -61.58
CA LEU A 7 -14.90 1.42 -60.38
C LEU A 7 -14.62 2.37 -59.20
N LEU A 8 -15.57 2.42 -58.26
CA LEU A 8 -15.50 3.19 -57.03
C LEU A 8 -14.47 2.53 -56.09
N ILE A 9 -13.36 3.20 -55.79
CA ILE A 9 -12.41 2.77 -54.76
C ILE A 9 -12.96 3.24 -53.41
N ALA A 10 -13.45 2.29 -52.61
CA ALA A 10 -13.81 2.54 -51.22
C ALA A 10 -12.53 2.63 -50.37
N CYS A 11 -12.11 3.86 -50.02
CA CYS A 11 -11.10 4.08 -49.00
C CYS A 11 -11.68 3.74 -47.62
N ILE A 12 -11.31 2.58 -47.08
CA ILE A 12 -11.52 2.23 -45.68
C ILE A 12 -10.53 3.05 -44.85
N THR A 13 -11.00 4.12 -44.23
CA THR A 13 -10.23 4.87 -43.23
C THR A 13 -10.20 4.06 -41.92
N LEU A 14 -9.09 3.37 -41.68
CA LEU A 14 -8.76 2.81 -40.37
C LEU A 14 -8.58 3.96 -39.38
N PHE A 15 -9.61 4.23 -38.57
CA PHE A 15 -9.46 5.04 -37.36
C PHE A 15 -8.61 4.26 -36.35
N PHE A 16 -7.31 4.52 -36.33
CA PHE A 16 -6.48 4.20 -35.18
C PHE A 16 -6.93 5.12 -34.04
N SER A 17 -7.75 4.61 -33.12
CA SER A 17 -7.94 5.28 -31.84
C SER A 17 -6.60 5.21 -31.10
N MET A 18 -5.86 6.31 -31.03
CA MET A 18 -4.80 6.44 -30.04
C MET A 18 -5.47 6.42 -28.67
N ALA A 19 -5.51 5.24 -28.04
CA ALA A 19 -5.90 5.08 -26.65
C ALA A 19 -4.92 5.93 -25.83
N HIS A 20 -5.37 7.08 -25.37
CA HIS A 20 -4.60 7.87 -24.43
C HIS A 20 -4.54 7.06 -23.14
N ALA A 21 -3.33 6.69 -22.70
CA ALA A 21 -3.15 6.05 -21.41
C ALA A 21 -3.77 6.93 -20.33
N VAL A 22 -4.66 6.36 -19.51
CA VAL A 22 -5.29 7.10 -18.42
C VAL A 22 -4.21 7.60 -17.46
N SER A 23 -4.21 8.89 -17.16
CA SER A 23 -3.31 9.45 -16.16
C SER A 23 -3.95 9.30 -14.78
N LEU A 24 -3.20 8.77 -13.83
CA LEU A 24 -3.58 8.82 -12.42
C LEU A 24 -3.59 10.27 -11.94
N THR A 25 -4.57 10.61 -11.10
CA THR A 25 -4.73 11.96 -10.53
C THR A 25 -3.88 12.18 -9.28
N GLY A 26 -3.21 11.14 -8.79
CA GLY A 26 -2.42 11.12 -7.58
C GLY A 26 -2.19 9.69 -7.07
N PRO A 27 -1.57 9.54 -5.90
CA PRO A 27 -1.30 8.22 -5.30
C PRO A 27 -2.56 7.53 -4.75
N VAL A 28 -3.68 8.25 -4.70
CA VAL A 28 -4.99 7.77 -4.24
C VAL A 28 -6.05 8.14 -5.26
N VAL A 29 -6.96 7.21 -5.56
CA VAL A 29 -8.11 7.42 -6.44
C VAL A 29 -9.41 7.09 -5.72
N SER A 30 -10.50 7.76 -6.08
CA SER A 30 -11.83 7.47 -5.52
C SER A 30 -12.48 6.26 -6.21
N ALA A 31 -13.47 5.65 -5.55
CA ALA A 31 -14.29 4.60 -6.15
C ALA A 31 -15.05 5.07 -7.40
N GLU A 32 -15.47 6.34 -7.44
CA GLU A 32 -16.09 6.94 -8.62
C GLU A 32 -15.11 7.04 -9.80
N TRP A 33 -13.89 7.50 -9.54
CA TRP A 33 -12.84 7.55 -10.56
C TRP A 33 -12.51 6.15 -11.08
N LEU A 34 -12.35 5.17 -10.19
CA LEU A 34 -12.05 3.80 -10.58
C LEU A 34 -13.16 3.22 -11.45
N ALA A 35 -14.42 3.37 -11.05
CA ALA A 35 -15.58 2.89 -11.80
C ALA A 35 -15.64 3.48 -13.23
N ALA A 36 -15.27 4.76 -13.39
CA ALA A 36 -15.22 5.41 -14.69
C ALA A 36 -14.04 4.96 -15.58
N ASN A 37 -13.02 4.31 -15.00
CA ASN A 37 -11.75 3.99 -15.68
C ASN A 37 -11.37 2.50 -15.66
N MET A 38 -12.26 1.61 -15.22
CA MET A 38 -11.94 0.18 -15.00
C MET A 38 -11.30 -0.53 -16.20
N THR A 39 -11.63 -0.14 -17.43
CA THR A 39 -11.06 -0.74 -18.66
C THR A 39 -9.65 -0.25 -18.98
N ASN A 40 -9.24 0.88 -18.41
CA ASN A 40 -7.98 1.57 -18.68
C ASN A 40 -6.91 1.31 -17.60
N VAL A 41 -7.25 0.60 -16.53
CA VAL A 41 -6.36 0.26 -15.42
C VAL A 41 -6.33 -1.24 -15.17
N GLN A 42 -5.39 -1.68 -14.32
CA GLN A 42 -5.35 -3.02 -13.76
C GLN A 42 -5.67 -2.91 -12.27
N ILE A 43 -6.60 -3.72 -11.79
CA ILE A 43 -7.03 -3.68 -10.39
C ILE A 43 -6.37 -4.86 -9.68
N LEU A 44 -5.64 -4.59 -8.60
CA LEU A 44 -4.95 -5.60 -7.80
C LEU A 44 -5.40 -5.50 -6.35
N GLU A 45 -6.16 -6.49 -5.89
CA GLU A 45 -6.64 -6.52 -4.51
C GLU A 45 -5.65 -7.24 -3.62
N VAL A 46 -5.20 -6.55 -2.57
CA VAL A 46 -4.17 -7.04 -1.66
C VAL A 46 -4.84 -7.41 -0.34
N ARG A 47 -4.79 -8.70 0.03
CA ARG A 47 -5.43 -9.19 1.27
C ARG A 47 -4.62 -10.29 1.94
N GLY A 48 -4.59 -10.29 3.26
CA GLY A 48 -4.05 -11.37 4.09
C GLY A 48 -5.02 -12.54 4.32
N ASP A 49 -6.32 -12.26 4.28
CA ASP A 49 -7.38 -13.26 4.23
C ASP A 49 -7.77 -13.58 2.78
N VAL A 50 -7.24 -14.70 2.28
CA VAL A 50 -7.48 -15.20 0.93
C VAL A 50 -8.95 -15.59 0.71
N ALA A 51 -9.64 -16.08 1.75
CA ALA A 51 -11.01 -16.56 1.61
C ALA A 51 -11.99 -15.41 1.33
N SER A 52 -11.72 -14.22 1.89
CA SER A 52 -12.52 -13.01 1.66
C SER A 52 -12.69 -12.64 0.19
N TYR A 53 -11.76 -13.02 -0.70
CA TYR A 53 -11.82 -12.66 -2.12
C TYR A 53 -13.01 -13.31 -2.86
N THR A 54 -13.46 -14.49 -2.41
CA THR A 54 -14.55 -15.25 -3.06
C THR A 54 -15.76 -15.51 -2.17
N ARG A 55 -15.64 -15.26 -0.85
CA ARG A 55 -16.79 -15.31 0.07
C ARG A 55 -17.76 -14.16 -0.21
N LEU A 56 -19.04 -14.32 0.08
CA LEU A 56 -20.01 -13.21 0.02
C LEU A 56 -19.71 -12.16 1.11
N PRO A 57 -19.95 -10.86 0.84
CA PRO A 57 -19.92 -9.83 1.87
C PRO A 57 -21.11 -9.97 2.84
N GLU A 58 -20.90 -9.60 4.09
CA GLU A 58 -21.95 -9.63 5.12
C GLU A 58 -22.36 -8.22 5.54
N PHE A 59 -23.67 -7.99 5.57
CA PHE A 59 -24.27 -6.72 5.96
C PHE A 59 -25.27 -6.91 7.09
N GLU A 60 -25.18 -6.04 8.09
CA GLU A 60 -26.23 -5.88 9.09
C GLU A 60 -27.17 -4.74 8.68
N VAL A 61 -28.44 -4.86 9.07
CA VAL A 61 -29.43 -3.80 8.89
C VAL A 61 -29.71 -3.16 10.24
N ASP A 62 -29.38 -1.87 10.37
CA ASP A 62 -29.75 -1.11 11.55
C ASP A 62 -31.28 -1.10 11.68
N LYS A 63 -31.79 -1.69 12.76
CA LYS A 63 -33.24 -1.90 12.96
C LYS A 63 -34.04 -0.60 13.11
N LYS A 64 -33.39 0.52 13.44
CA LYS A 64 -34.06 1.82 13.65
C LYS A 64 -34.11 2.65 12.38
N THR A 65 -33.05 2.59 11.58
CA THR A 65 -32.85 3.44 10.39
C THR A 65 -33.04 2.68 9.08
N GLY A 66 -33.05 1.34 9.11
CA GLY A 66 -33.08 0.47 7.93
C GLY A 66 -31.78 0.49 7.12
N LYS A 67 -30.73 1.17 7.62
CA LYS A 67 -29.47 1.34 6.90
C LYS A 67 -28.66 0.04 6.95
N LYS A 68 -28.18 -0.39 5.78
CA LYS A 68 -27.19 -1.49 5.68
C LYS A 68 -25.82 -0.99 6.12
N LEU A 69 -25.18 -1.76 7.00
CA LEU A 69 -23.82 -1.55 7.49
C LEU A 69 -23.01 -2.80 7.12
N LEU A 70 -21.87 -2.59 6.46
CA LEU A 70 -20.95 -3.67 6.16
C LEU A 70 -20.31 -4.16 7.46
N VAL A 71 -20.33 -5.47 7.68
CA VAL A 71 -19.73 -6.11 8.87
C VAL A 71 -18.51 -6.92 8.44
N GLU A 72 -18.61 -7.66 7.34
CA GLU A 72 -17.50 -8.44 6.82
C GLU A 72 -17.33 -8.17 5.32
N VAL A 73 -16.09 -7.87 4.92
CA VAL A 73 -15.75 -7.74 3.50
C VAL A 73 -15.68 -9.13 2.87
N GLY A 74 -16.38 -9.25 1.75
CA GLY A 74 -16.37 -10.40 0.85
C GLY A 74 -16.47 -9.94 -0.60
N GLY A 75 -16.21 -10.84 -1.53
CA GLY A 75 -16.19 -10.60 -2.96
C GLY A 75 -15.04 -9.68 -3.35
N HIS A 76 -14.99 -9.34 -4.63
CA HIS A 76 -13.95 -8.51 -5.24
C HIS A 76 -14.56 -7.66 -6.36
N ILE A 77 -13.86 -6.61 -6.77
CA ILE A 77 -14.21 -5.79 -7.92
C ILE A 77 -14.09 -6.64 -9.19
N THR A 78 -15.13 -6.68 -10.01
CA THR A 78 -15.13 -7.47 -11.25
C THR A 78 -13.91 -7.15 -12.13
N GLY A 79 -13.16 -8.17 -12.52
CA GLY A 79 -11.95 -8.02 -13.34
C GLY A 79 -10.68 -7.71 -12.55
N SER A 80 -10.74 -7.68 -11.21
CA SER A 80 -9.54 -7.55 -10.39
C SER A 80 -8.71 -8.83 -10.37
N ASN A 81 -7.42 -8.66 -10.08
CA ASN A 81 -6.50 -9.72 -9.73
C ASN A 81 -6.34 -9.79 -8.21
N PHE A 82 -6.01 -10.98 -7.71
CA PHE A 82 -5.80 -11.20 -6.28
C PHE A 82 -4.32 -11.36 -5.93
N LEU A 83 -3.86 -10.62 -4.93
CA LEU A 83 -2.55 -10.78 -4.31
C LEU A 83 -2.68 -11.16 -2.83
N ASP A 84 -2.21 -12.35 -2.49
CA ASP A 84 -1.99 -12.76 -1.11
C ASP A 84 -0.83 -11.95 -0.52
N PHE A 85 -1.15 -11.06 0.42
CA PHE A 85 -0.18 -10.18 1.07
C PHE A 85 0.98 -10.93 1.74
N LYS A 86 0.75 -12.18 2.18
CA LYS A 86 1.81 -13.00 2.81
C LYS A 86 2.94 -13.32 1.83
N LYS A 87 2.66 -13.34 0.52
CA LYS A 87 3.68 -13.66 -0.50
C LYS A 87 4.66 -12.52 -0.75
N VAL A 88 4.27 -11.28 -0.48
CA VAL A 88 5.14 -10.11 -0.69
C VAL A 88 5.98 -9.76 0.52
N ARG A 89 6.09 -10.66 1.50
CA ARG A 89 7.00 -10.52 2.65
C ARG A 89 7.71 -11.84 2.87
N VAL A 90 9.03 -11.83 2.83
CA VAL A 90 9.84 -13.05 2.91
C VAL A 90 10.83 -12.99 4.05
N ASP A 91 11.20 -14.17 4.53
CA ASP A 91 12.33 -14.28 5.44
C ASP A 91 13.62 -14.36 4.62
N ARG A 92 14.63 -13.56 4.98
CA ARG A 92 15.95 -13.58 4.33
C ARG A 92 17.05 -13.88 5.34
N LEU A 93 18.12 -14.52 4.88
CA LEU A 93 19.32 -14.74 5.67
C LEU A 93 20.34 -13.66 5.32
N ILE A 94 20.71 -12.82 6.30
CA ILE A 94 21.74 -11.79 6.14
C ILE A 94 22.77 -12.01 7.25
N ASP A 95 24.02 -12.22 6.87
CA ASP A 95 25.14 -12.50 7.80
C ASP A 95 24.83 -13.62 8.81
N GLY A 96 24.19 -14.70 8.33
CA GLY A 96 23.81 -15.85 9.16
C GLY A 96 22.61 -15.61 10.08
N LYS A 97 22.00 -14.41 10.05
CA LYS A 97 20.81 -14.07 10.84
C LYS A 97 19.57 -14.09 9.96
N LYS A 98 18.54 -14.81 10.41
CA LYS A 98 17.23 -14.85 9.74
C LYS A 98 16.45 -13.60 10.10
N ILE A 99 16.15 -12.77 9.11
CA ILE A 99 15.32 -11.56 9.26
C ILE A 99 13.99 -11.84 8.58
N LYS A 100 12.89 -11.54 9.28
CA LYS A 100 11.54 -11.90 8.90
C LYS A 100 10.86 -10.75 8.18
N TYR A 101 9.95 -11.10 7.27
CA TYR A 101 9.01 -10.18 6.63
C TYR A 101 9.63 -9.06 5.77
N LEU A 102 10.87 -9.24 5.31
CA LEU A 102 11.54 -8.29 4.42
C LEU A 102 10.87 -8.28 3.03
N ILE A 103 11.16 -7.23 2.28
CA ILE A 103 10.87 -7.20 0.84
C ILE A 103 11.53 -8.41 0.15
N PRO A 104 10.83 -9.09 -0.79
CA PRO A 104 11.44 -10.10 -1.66
C PRO A 104 12.59 -9.51 -2.46
N GLU A 105 13.45 -10.35 -3.05
CA GLU A 105 14.41 -9.83 -4.02
C GLU A 105 13.69 -9.44 -5.31
N LYS A 106 14.29 -8.53 -6.10
CA LYS A 106 13.65 -7.93 -7.27
C LYS A 106 13.02 -8.95 -8.22
N LEU A 107 13.77 -10.01 -8.58
CA LEU A 107 13.29 -11.04 -9.50
C LEU A 107 12.18 -11.91 -8.89
N ASP A 108 12.15 -12.07 -7.57
CA ASP A 108 11.10 -12.83 -6.90
C ASP A 108 9.82 -12.00 -6.77
N PHE A 109 9.94 -10.71 -6.46
CA PHE A 109 8.80 -9.80 -6.50
C PHE A 109 8.19 -9.73 -7.91
N GLU A 110 9.03 -9.62 -8.96
CA GLU A 110 8.58 -9.69 -10.35
C GLU A 110 7.77 -10.96 -10.65
N LYS A 111 8.28 -12.13 -10.28
CA LYS A 111 7.56 -13.40 -10.47
C LYS A 111 6.24 -13.43 -9.69
N ILE A 112 6.21 -12.91 -8.47
CA ILE A 112 4.98 -12.85 -7.66
C ILE A 112 3.92 -11.99 -8.38
N ILE A 113 4.31 -10.82 -8.89
CA ILE A 113 3.41 -9.90 -9.59
C ILE A 113 2.95 -10.44 -10.95
N GLN A 114 3.85 -11.08 -11.71
CA GLN A 114 3.48 -11.76 -12.96
C GLN A 114 2.53 -12.94 -12.71
N ALA A 115 2.74 -13.71 -11.64
CA ALA A 115 1.89 -14.87 -11.32
C ALA A 115 0.45 -14.48 -10.97
N VAL A 116 0.21 -13.24 -10.55
CA VAL A 116 -1.13 -12.69 -10.31
C VAL A 116 -1.70 -11.94 -11.52
N GLY A 117 -1.04 -11.97 -12.67
CA GLY A 117 -1.61 -11.49 -13.93
C GLY A 117 -1.39 -10.02 -14.26
N ILE A 118 -0.51 -9.32 -13.53
CA ILE A 118 -0.26 -7.89 -13.75
C ILE A 118 0.76 -7.68 -14.89
N ASN A 119 0.45 -6.71 -15.74
CA ASN A 119 1.20 -6.32 -16.93
C ASN A 119 1.83 -4.93 -16.75
N SER A 120 2.75 -4.55 -17.64
CA SER A 120 3.40 -3.23 -17.65
C SER A 120 2.69 -2.15 -18.47
N ASP A 121 1.55 -2.46 -19.11
CA ASP A 121 0.92 -1.61 -20.12
C ASP A 121 -0.10 -0.61 -19.57
N LYS A 122 -0.59 -0.82 -18.35
CA LYS A 122 -1.66 -0.02 -17.73
C LYS A 122 -1.35 0.32 -16.28
N PRO A 123 -1.82 1.48 -15.78
CA PRO A 123 -1.70 1.83 -14.36
C PRO A 123 -2.32 0.77 -13.44
N ILE A 124 -1.71 0.58 -12.27
CA ILE A 124 -2.12 -0.39 -11.26
C ILE A 124 -2.89 0.33 -10.16
N ILE A 125 -4.08 -0.16 -9.83
CA ILE A 125 -4.85 0.32 -8.68
C ILE A 125 -4.84 -0.78 -7.62
N LEU A 126 -4.15 -0.51 -6.50
CA LEU A 126 -4.16 -1.38 -5.34
C LEU A 126 -5.44 -1.16 -4.54
N VAL A 127 -6.11 -2.25 -4.21
CA VAL A 127 -7.34 -2.21 -3.42
C VAL A 127 -7.11 -2.93 -2.09
N PRO A 128 -7.02 -2.20 -0.96
CA PRO A 128 -7.05 -2.79 0.37
C PRO A 128 -8.47 -3.25 0.74
N VAL A 129 -8.60 -4.06 1.79
CA VAL A 129 -9.90 -4.36 2.41
C VAL A 129 -10.50 -3.09 3.05
N ALA A 130 -9.69 -2.38 3.84
CA ALA A 130 -10.00 -1.09 4.47
C ALA A 130 -11.13 -1.12 5.53
N LEU A 131 -11.24 -2.23 6.28
CA LEU A 131 -12.01 -2.25 7.53
C LEU A 131 -11.13 -1.85 8.71
N ASP A 132 -9.88 -2.30 8.70
CA ASP A 132 -8.88 -2.00 9.72
C ASP A 132 -7.64 -1.32 9.12
N ILE A 133 -6.88 -0.62 9.97
CA ILE A 133 -5.64 0.05 9.55
C ILE A 133 -4.64 -0.93 8.94
N SER A 134 -4.55 -2.15 9.50
CA SER A 134 -3.65 -3.17 8.98
C SER A 134 -3.94 -3.52 7.53
N ASP A 135 -5.21 -3.54 7.11
CA ASP A 135 -5.63 -3.84 5.74
C ASP A 135 -5.09 -2.81 4.75
N ILE A 136 -5.15 -1.53 5.13
CA ILE A 136 -4.59 -0.44 4.34
C ILE A 136 -3.09 -0.63 4.23
N ASP A 137 -2.41 -0.88 5.36
CA ASP A 137 -0.96 -1.10 5.38
C ASP A 137 -0.51 -2.29 4.53
N GLU A 138 -1.34 -3.33 4.32
CA GLU A 138 -1.01 -4.44 3.39
C GLU A 138 -0.86 -3.91 1.94
N ALA A 139 -1.81 -3.10 1.50
CA ALA A 139 -1.77 -2.46 0.18
C ALA A 139 -0.64 -1.43 0.11
N LEU A 140 -0.43 -0.62 1.15
CA LEU A 140 0.64 0.40 1.18
C LEU A 140 2.04 -0.22 1.20
N ARG A 141 2.20 -1.37 1.88
CA ARG A 141 3.44 -2.14 1.81
C ARG A 141 3.70 -2.62 0.40
N THR A 142 2.67 -3.12 -0.29
CA THR A 142 2.77 -3.54 -1.68
C THR A 142 3.07 -2.35 -2.60
N TYR A 143 2.43 -1.19 -2.38
CA TYR A 143 2.68 0.06 -3.08
C TYR A 143 4.15 0.45 -2.98
N TRP A 144 4.70 0.49 -1.76
CA TRP A 144 6.10 0.83 -1.53
C TRP A 144 7.05 -0.12 -2.27
N GLN A 145 6.74 -1.42 -2.35
CA GLN A 145 7.56 -2.40 -3.07
C GLN A 145 7.54 -2.17 -4.59
N PHE A 146 6.37 -1.86 -5.15
CA PHE A 146 6.25 -1.40 -6.54
C PHE A 146 7.11 -0.16 -6.80
N LYS A 147 7.08 0.83 -5.89
CA LYS A 147 7.90 2.04 -6.00
C LYS A 147 9.39 1.74 -5.91
N VAL A 148 9.82 0.86 -4.99
CA VAL A 148 11.19 0.37 -4.88
C VAL A 148 11.66 -0.26 -6.19
N TYR A 149 10.78 -0.99 -6.88
CA TYR A 149 11.08 -1.60 -8.18
C TYR A 149 10.67 -0.76 -9.39
N GLY A 150 10.50 0.54 -9.18
CA GLY A 150 10.42 1.54 -10.23
C GLY A 150 9.07 1.65 -10.95
N GLU A 151 8.00 1.12 -10.38
CA GLU A 151 6.65 1.38 -10.87
C GLU A 151 6.13 2.69 -10.31
N ASP A 152 5.77 3.64 -11.18
CA ASP A 152 5.22 4.94 -10.79
C ASP A 152 3.75 5.09 -11.16
N ASN A 153 3.26 4.29 -12.12
CA ASN A 153 1.87 4.33 -12.55
C ASN A 153 1.02 3.45 -11.63
N ILE A 154 1.00 3.81 -10.34
CA ILE A 154 0.32 3.06 -9.30
C ILE A 154 -0.43 4.01 -8.35
N ALA A 155 -1.62 3.62 -7.93
CA ALA A 155 -2.42 4.32 -6.93
C ALA A 155 -3.15 3.33 -6.02
N VAL A 156 -3.70 3.83 -4.92
CA VAL A 156 -4.50 3.07 -3.95
C VAL A 156 -5.96 3.53 -4.03
N LEU A 157 -6.90 2.59 -3.98
CA LEU A 157 -8.32 2.93 -3.90
C LEU A 157 -8.68 3.47 -2.51
N ASP A 158 -9.12 4.72 -2.43
CA ASP A 158 -9.61 5.31 -1.18
C ASP A 158 -10.89 4.61 -0.72
N GLY A 159 -10.94 4.21 0.54
CA GLY A 159 -12.04 3.40 1.07
C GLY A 159 -11.91 1.89 0.80
N GLY A 160 -11.01 1.47 -0.09
CA GLY A 160 -10.80 0.05 -0.42
C GLY A 160 -12.08 -0.69 -0.85
N MET A 161 -12.06 -2.01 -0.69
CA MET A 161 -13.23 -2.86 -0.98
C MET A 161 -14.39 -2.57 -0.02
N ALA A 162 -14.12 -2.26 1.25
CA ALA A 162 -15.16 -1.92 2.22
C ALA A 162 -15.97 -0.70 1.78
N GLY A 163 -15.29 0.34 1.28
CA GLY A 163 -15.89 1.55 0.74
C GLY A 163 -16.65 1.28 -0.54
N TRP A 164 -16.08 0.48 -1.45
CA TRP A 164 -16.73 0.04 -2.69
C TRP A 164 -18.09 -0.62 -2.41
N LEU A 165 -18.12 -1.58 -1.48
CA LEU A 165 -19.33 -2.29 -1.04
C LEU A 165 -20.31 -1.36 -0.31
N SER A 166 -19.81 -0.49 0.57
CA SER A 166 -20.63 0.46 1.34
C SER A 166 -21.30 1.52 0.46
N GLU A 167 -20.76 1.76 -0.74
CA GLU A 167 -21.39 2.59 -1.78
C GLU A 167 -22.41 1.84 -2.64
N GLY A 168 -22.59 0.53 -2.41
CA GLY A 168 -23.55 -0.29 -3.14
C GLY A 168 -23.10 -0.65 -4.56
N ARG A 169 -21.78 -0.64 -4.82
CA ARG A 169 -21.22 -0.98 -6.13
C ARG A 169 -21.19 -2.48 -6.34
N ASP A 170 -21.26 -2.88 -7.63
CA ASP A 170 -21.24 -4.29 -8.02
C ASP A 170 -19.93 -4.97 -7.61
N PHE A 171 -20.05 -6.23 -7.20
CA PHE A 171 -18.93 -7.10 -6.85
C PHE A 171 -19.12 -8.48 -7.49
N SER A 172 -18.05 -9.25 -7.51
CA SER A 172 -18.00 -10.63 -7.97
C SER A 172 -17.51 -11.54 -6.84
N THR A 173 -17.95 -12.80 -6.87
CA THR A 173 -17.40 -13.90 -6.06
C THR A 173 -16.81 -15.00 -6.92
N ALA A 174 -16.75 -14.79 -8.24
CA ALA A 174 -16.17 -15.75 -9.17
C ALA A 174 -14.68 -15.96 -8.89
N THR A 175 -14.18 -17.15 -9.16
CA THR A 175 -12.72 -17.36 -9.10
C THR A 175 -12.04 -16.55 -10.19
N ALA A 176 -11.00 -15.79 -9.85
CA ALA A 176 -10.22 -15.03 -10.83
C ALA A 176 -9.62 -15.95 -11.90
N SER A 177 -9.62 -15.47 -13.14
CA SER A 177 -8.94 -16.15 -14.25
C SER A 177 -7.43 -16.11 -14.01
N LYS A 178 -6.74 -17.24 -14.24
CA LYS A 178 -5.28 -17.32 -14.09
C LYS A 178 -4.61 -17.06 -15.43
N SER A 179 -4.21 -15.83 -15.68
CA SER A 179 -3.24 -15.49 -16.72
C SER A 179 -1.93 -15.04 -16.08
N ILE A 180 -0.81 -15.44 -16.66
CA ILE A 180 0.51 -14.92 -16.27
C ILE A 180 0.66 -13.55 -16.95
N GLY A 181 0.96 -12.52 -16.15
CA GLY A 181 1.21 -11.18 -16.62
C GLY A 181 2.65 -10.97 -17.07
N ASN A 182 2.95 -9.79 -17.61
CA ASN A 182 4.27 -9.43 -18.13
C ASN A 182 4.95 -8.28 -17.39
N TRP A 183 4.46 -7.90 -16.19
CA TRP A 183 5.06 -6.82 -15.42
C TRP A 183 6.56 -7.08 -15.19
N THR A 184 7.39 -6.08 -15.47
CA THR A 184 8.85 -6.17 -15.32
C THR A 184 9.34 -5.13 -14.31
N ALA A 185 10.08 -5.59 -13.30
CA ALA A 185 10.71 -4.74 -12.31
C ALA A 185 11.83 -3.90 -12.95
N LYS A 186 11.85 -2.60 -12.67
CA LYS A 186 12.88 -1.68 -13.17
C LYS A 186 14.10 -1.66 -12.24
N ALA A 187 14.95 -0.65 -12.36
CA ALA A 187 16.07 -0.46 -11.45
C ALA A 187 15.57 -0.28 -10.00
N GLU A 188 16.23 -0.95 -9.05
CA GLU A 188 15.90 -0.83 -7.63
C GLU A 188 16.27 0.56 -7.12
N ARG A 189 15.28 1.24 -6.52
CA ARG A 189 15.37 2.58 -5.93
C ARG A 189 15.82 2.49 -4.48
N LYS A 190 17.12 2.33 -4.28
CA LYS A 190 17.74 2.22 -2.94
C LYS A 190 17.53 3.47 -2.09
N GLU A 191 17.26 4.62 -2.70
CA GLU A 191 16.91 5.85 -2.01
C GLU A 191 15.61 5.75 -1.19
N LEU A 192 14.71 4.81 -1.51
CA LEU A 192 13.46 4.57 -0.76
C LEU A 192 13.63 3.64 0.44
N ILE A 193 14.79 2.98 0.57
CA ILE A 193 15.11 2.02 1.63
C ILE A 193 16.15 2.64 2.56
N ALA A 194 15.85 2.69 3.86
CA ALA A 194 16.85 3.04 4.87
C ALA A 194 17.61 1.78 5.33
N ASN A 195 18.92 1.88 5.50
CA ASN A 195 19.72 0.85 6.17
C ASN A 195 19.93 1.15 7.66
N SER A 196 20.44 0.16 8.41
CA SER A 196 20.65 0.26 9.86
C SER A 196 21.59 1.40 10.25
N GLU A 197 22.60 1.70 9.44
CA GLU A 197 23.56 2.78 9.65
C GLU A 197 22.91 4.15 9.52
N GLN A 198 22.06 4.35 8.51
CA GLN A 198 21.29 5.57 8.31
C GLN A 198 20.33 5.82 9.48
N VAL A 199 19.67 4.76 9.97
CA VAL A 199 18.79 4.83 11.14
C VAL A 199 19.59 5.18 12.40
N ALA A 200 20.76 4.58 12.58
CA ALA A 200 21.64 4.88 13.71
C ALA A 200 22.18 6.31 13.68
N ALA A 201 22.54 6.81 12.50
CA ALA A 201 22.92 8.20 12.31
C ALA A 201 21.75 9.12 12.70
N ALA A 202 20.56 8.90 12.13
CA ALA A 202 19.35 9.67 12.44
C ALA A 202 19.03 9.69 13.94
N SER A 203 19.15 8.56 14.62
CA SER A 203 18.95 8.45 16.07
C SER A 203 19.96 9.28 16.88
N LYS A 204 21.22 9.35 16.43
CA LYS A 204 22.30 10.05 17.14
C LYS A 204 22.30 11.56 16.88
N ASN A 205 22.02 11.99 15.65
CA ASN A 205 22.28 13.35 15.19
C ASN A 205 21.05 14.10 14.66
N GLY A 206 19.89 13.45 14.57
CA GLY A 206 18.64 14.09 14.11
C GLY A 206 18.64 14.51 12.64
N GLN A 207 19.56 14.01 11.80
CA GLN A 207 19.60 14.33 10.36
C GLN A 207 18.37 13.86 9.59
N SER A 208 17.63 12.89 10.12
CA SER A 208 16.32 12.48 9.61
C SER A 208 15.37 12.23 10.77
N THR A 209 14.11 12.62 10.61
CA THR A 209 13.07 12.30 11.59
C THR A 209 12.75 10.82 11.53
N LEU A 210 12.93 10.11 12.65
CA LEU A 210 12.54 8.72 12.79
C LEU A 210 11.04 8.67 13.13
N ILE A 211 10.23 8.06 12.27
CA ILE A 211 8.77 7.93 12.44
C ILE A 211 8.43 6.50 12.84
N ASP A 212 8.03 6.28 14.08
CA ASP A 212 7.53 4.99 14.56
C ASP A 212 6.03 4.85 14.28
N ALA A 213 5.67 3.90 13.43
CA ALA A 213 4.30 3.65 13.00
C ALA A 213 3.57 2.58 13.83
N ARG A 214 4.07 2.23 15.03
CA ARG A 214 3.43 1.24 15.92
C ARG A 214 2.41 1.87 16.86
N GLN A 215 1.59 1.04 17.49
CA GLN A 215 0.66 1.45 18.54
C GLN A 215 1.38 2.11 19.73
N PRO A 216 0.74 3.05 20.46
CA PRO A 216 1.33 3.74 21.61
C PRO A 216 1.94 2.82 22.67
N ALA A 217 1.28 1.70 22.98
CA ALA A 217 1.79 0.74 23.95
C ALA A 217 3.15 0.14 23.54
N GLN A 218 3.41 -0.02 22.24
CA GLN A 218 4.69 -0.55 21.74
C GLN A 218 5.76 0.55 21.70
N PHE A 219 5.38 1.74 21.24
CA PHE A 219 6.26 2.92 21.24
C PHE A 219 6.76 3.24 22.65
N LEU A 220 5.86 3.32 23.63
CA LEU A 220 6.20 3.60 25.03
C LEU A 220 6.94 2.45 25.71
N GLY A 221 6.98 1.26 25.13
CA GLY A 221 7.65 0.08 25.70
C GLY A 221 6.82 -0.69 26.73
N LEU A 222 5.50 -0.51 26.74
CA LEU A 222 4.57 -1.27 27.59
C LEU A 222 4.24 -2.65 27.00
N SER A 223 4.47 -2.84 25.70
CA SER A 223 4.30 -4.12 25.01
C SER A 223 5.32 -4.25 23.87
N LYS A 224 5.51 -5.46 23.36
CA LYS A 224 6.31 -5.70 22.16
C LYS A 224 5.77 -6.92 21.40
N ARG A 225 6.15 -7.04 20.13
CA ARG A 225 6.01 -8.32 19.41
C ARG A 225 7.03 -9.32 19.96
N ASP A 226 6.68 -10.61 19.90
CA ASP A 226 7.52 -11.72 20.37
C ASP A 226 8.89 -11.74 19.69
N TYR A 227 8.94 -11.47 18.38
CA TYR A 227 10.18 -11.46 17.59
C TYR A 227 11.03 -10.18 17.74
N VAL A 228 10.53 -9.10 18.34
CA VAL A 228 11.35 -7.91 18.65
C VAL A 228 12.01 -8.12 20.00
N LEU A 229 13.33 -7.96 20.10
CA LEU A 229 14.07 -8.46 21.27
C LEU A 229 14.01 -7.54 22.49
N THR A 230 13.77 -6.25 22.31
CA THR A 230 13.68 -5.27 23.40
C THR A 230 12.36 -4.48 23.34
N TYR A 231 11.97 -3.91 24.48
CA TYR A 231 10.82 -3.01 24.58
C TYR A 231 11.20 -1.59 24.16
N GLY A 232 10.19 -0.79 23.79
CA GLY A 232 10.35 0.62 23.46
C GLY A 232 10.58 0.87 21.98
N HIS A 233 11.19 2.03 21.66
CA HIS A 233 11.41 2.56 20.32
C HIS A 233 12.86 3.00 20.13
N ILE A 234 13.22 3.39 18.90
CA ILE A 234 14.57 3.90 18.60
C ILE A 234 14.70 5.33 19.14
N ALA A 235 15.79 5.65 19.84
CA ALA A 235 15.97 6.97 20.45
C ALA A 235 15.84 8.10 19.41
N GLY A 236 15.12 9.17 19.79
CA GLY A 236 14.75 10.28 18.89
C GLY A 236 13.54 10.00 17.99
N GLY A 237 12.96 8.79 18.05
CA GLY A 237 11.74 8.44 17.34
C GLY A 237 10.55 9.28 17.77
N LYS A 238 9.78 9.74 16.78
CA LYS A 238 8.48 10.39 16.94
C LYS A 238 7.39 9.44 16.46
N GLN A 239 6.26 9.44 17.13
CA GLN A 239 5.19 8.50 16.81
C GLN A 239 4.24 9.08 15.77
N PHE A 240 3.90 8.27 14.77
CA PHE A 240 2.71 8.45 13.94
C PHE A 240 1.87 7.19 14.08
N ALA A 241 0.96 7.19 15.05
CA ALA A 241 0.25 5.99 15.47
C ALA A 241 -0.69 5.47 14.36
N PRO A 242 -0.90 4.14 14.24
CA PRO A 242 -1.76 3.53 13.22
C PRO A 242 -3.15 4.17 13.12
N GLU A 243 -3.73 4.55 14.26
CA GLU A 243 -5.07 5.14 14.35
C GLU A 243 -5.16 6.52 13.65
N LEU A 244 -4.03 7.16 13.36
CA LEU A 244 -3.96 8.43 12.65
C LEU A 244 -3.91 8.26 11.13
N LEU A 245 -3.72 7.03 10.62
CA LEU A 245 -3.55 6.77 9.19
C LEU A 245 -4.79 7.14 8.38
N ALA A 246 -5.99 6.86 8.89
CA ALA A 246 -7.24 6.98 8.15
C ALA A 246 -8.42 7.39 9.06
N LYS A 247 -9.52 7.82 8.44
CA LYS A 247 -10.77 8.15 9.11
C LYS A 247 -11.85 7.14 8.77
N SER A 248 -12.67 6.79 9.76
CA SER A 248 -13.87 5.99 9.51
C SER A 248 -14.97 6.83 8.88
N LYS A 249 -15.58 6.32 7.82
CA LYS A 249 -16.76 6.88 7.17
C LYS A 249 -17.60 5.74 6.60
N LYS A 250 -18.89 5.68 6.96
CA LYS A 250 -19.84 4.67 6.45
C LYS A 250 -19.37 3.21 6.57
N GLY A 251 -18.61 2.86 7.61
CA GLY A 251 -18.14 1.48 7.82
C GLY A 251 -16.90 1.09 7.02
N ALA A 252 -16.19 2.05 6.45
CA ALA A 252 -14.89 1.85 5.82
C ALA A 252 -13.90 2.94 6.24
N LEU A 253 -12.62 2.69 6.03
CA LEU A 253 -11.54 3.63 6.33
C LEU A 253 -11.07 4.36 5.08
N TYR A 254 -11.00 5.68 5.16
CA TYR A 254 -10.61 6.57 4.07
C TYR A 254 -9.41 7.42 4.49
N PHE A 255 -8.56 7.81 3.55
CA PHE A 255 -7.45 8.70 3.83
C PHE A 255 -7.95 10.10 4.26
N TRP A 256 -7.12 10.78 5.04
CA TRP A 256 -7.31 12.21 5.32
C TRP A 256 -6.86 13.06 4.12
N ASP A 257 -7.16 14.35 4.15
CA ASP A 257 -6.55 15.27 3.19
C ASP A 257 -5.12 15.64 3.61
N LYS A 258 -4.36 16.18 2.65
CA LYS A 258 -2.97 16.60 2.86
C LYS A 258 -2.81 17.56 4.04
N ASN A 259 -3.69 18.55 4.17
CA ASN A 259 -3.61 19.56 5.23
C ASN A 259 -3.80 18.95 6.61
N THR A 260 -4.72 17.97 6.74
CA THR A 260 -4.93 17.22 7.97
C THR A 260 -3.68 16.41 8.32
N TYR A 261 -3.07 15.72 7.35
CA TYR A 261 -1.83 14.98 7.62
C TYR A 261 -0.67 15.90 8.03
N GLN A 262 -0.52 17.06 7.40
CA GLN A 262 0.48 18.05 7.82
C GLN A 262 0.25 18.51 9.27
N ALA A 263 -1.02 18.77 9.64
CA ALA A 263 -1.37 19.13 11.01
C ALA A 263 -1.14 17.98 12.01
N LEU A 264 -1.47 16.74 11.64
CA LEU A 264 -1.22 15.55 12.45
C LEU A 264 0.28 15.33 12.69
N PHE A 265 1.11 15.45 11.66
CA PHE A 265 2.56 15.35 11.82
C PHE A 265 3.11 16.46 12.70
N LEU A 266 2.70 17.71 12.48
CA LEU A 266 3.14 18.84 13.32
C LEU A 266 2.75 18.65 14.79
N ALA A 267 1.54 18.16 15.06
CA ALA A 267 1.06 17.88 16.41
C ALA A 267 1.84 16.75 17.13
N ASN A 268 2.58 15.93 16.37
CA ASN A 268 3.46 14.88 16.87
C ASN A 268 4.96 15.27 16.77
N ASP A 269 5.26 16.57 16.62
CA ASP A 269 6.61 17.12 16.43
C ASP A 269 7.36 16.54 15.21
N ILE A 270 6.64 16.16 14.16
CA ILE A 270 7.20 15.63 12.93
C ILE A 270 7.16 16.74 11.88
N SER A 271 8.32 17.23 11.48
CA SER A 271 8.42 18.16 10.33
C SER A 271 8.23 17.40 9.02
N THR A 272 7.34 17.91 8.17
CA THR A 272 7.07 17.33 6.84
C THR A 272 8.09 17.74 5.77
N ASN A 273 9.00 18.67 6.08
CA ASN A 273 9.95 19.24 5.13
C ASN A 273 11.39 18.75 5.35
N MET A 274 11.59 17.88 6.34
CA MET A 274 12.89 17.29 6.66
C MET A 274 12.96 15.85 6.16
N PRO A 275 14.16 15.31 5.86
CA PRO A 275 14.31 13.89 5.59
C PRO A 275 13.68 13.04 6.70
N ALA A 276 13.04 11.95 6.33
CA ALA A 276 12.31 11.10 7.28
C ALA A 276 12.58 9.62 7.01
N ILE A 277 12.55 8.82 8.06
CA ILE A 277 12.66 7.36 7.97
C ILE A 277 11.52 6.76 8.78
N SER A 278 10.58 6.10 8.10
CA SER A 278 9.50 5.38 8.76
C SER A 278 9.92 3.95 9.10
N TYR A 279 9.56 3.49 10.30
CA TYR A 279 9.83 2.14 10.79
C TYR A 279 8.68 1.66 11.69
N CYS A 280 8.63 0.34 11.92
CA CYS A 280 7.72 -0.26 12.89
C CYS A 280 8.37 -1.49 13.54
N ASN A 281 7.67 -2.62 13.63
CA ASN A 281 8.26 -3.89 14.07
C ASN A 281 9.03 -4.60 12.94
N SER A 282 8.48 -4.61 11.72
CA SER A 282 9.00 -5.39 10.57
C SER A 282 8.67 -4.77 9.20
N GLY A 283 8.59 -3.44 9.13
CA GLY A 283 8.38 -2.70 7.88
C GLY A 283 6.95 -2.69 7.31
N HIS A 284 5.98 -3.39 7.93
CA HIS A 284 4.59 -3.41 7.47
C HIS A 284 3.86 -2.09 7.77
N LEU A 285 3.56 -1.76 9.03
CA LEU A 285 2.93 -0.48 9.41
C LEU A 285 3.77 0.75 9.03
N ALA A 286 5.08 0.57 8.87
CA ALA A 286 5.98 1.62 8.37
C ALA A 286 5.61 2.07 6.96
N ALA A 287 4.94 1.23 6.18
CA ALA A 287 4.49 1.57 4.84
C ALA A 287 3.40 2.64 4.87
N GLY A 288 2.48 2.63 5.84
CA GLY A 288 1.50 3.69 6.06
C GLY A 288 2.15 5.02 6.39
N GLY A 289 3.06 5.04 7.37
CA GLY A 289 3.82 6.25 7.73
C GLY A 289 4.63 6.80 6.55
N TRP A 290 5.30 5.91 5.80
CA TRP A 290 6.03 6.27 4.58
C TRP A 290 5.10 6.82 3.49
N PHE A 291 3.97 6.17 3.21
CA PHE A 291 3.04 6.58 2.15
C PHE A 291 2.44 7.95 2.43
N VAL A 292 1.99 8.21 3.66
CA VAL A 292 1.44 9.51 4.03
C VAL A 292 2.50 10.61 3.87
N MET A 293 3.71 10.41 4.42
CA MET A 293 4.76 11.42 4.36
C MET A 293 5.29 11.63 2.93
N SER A 294 5.58 10.54 2.21
CA SER A 294 6.16 10.57 0.86
C SER A 294 5.15 11.00 -0.20
N GLU A 295 3.98 10.35 -0.24
CA GLU A 295 3.07 10.41 -1.38
C GLU A 295 1.95 11.44 -1.16
N LEU A 296 1.30 11.44 0.02
CA LEU A 296 0.17 12.34 0.28
C LEU A 296 0.60 13.75 0.69
N VAL A 297 1.60 13.84 1.55
CA VAL A 297 2.19 15.12 1.95
C VAL A 297 3.19 15.62 0.89
N GLY A 298 3.93 14.70 0.26
CA GLY A 298 4.83 15.03 -0.84
C GLY A 298 6.28 15.28 -0.41
N ASN A 299 6.78 14.61 0.63
CA ASN A 299 8.18 14.69 1.06
C ASN A 299 9.04 13.63 0.33
N PRO A 300 9.80 14.00 -0.71
CA PRO A 300 10.56 13.03 -1.52
C PRO A 300 11.76 12.44 -0.78
N SER A 301 12.14 12.98 0.38
CA SER A 301 13.28 12.53 1.19
C SER A 301 12.86 11.53 2.28
N THR A 302 11.77 10.80 2.05
CA THR A 302 11.20 9.83 2.98
C THR A 302 11.62 8.41 2.60
N LYS A 303 12.23 7.69 3.54
CA LYS A 303 12.63 6.29 3.39
C LYS A 303 11.82 5.38 4.31
N LEU A 304 11.79 4.09 3.99
CA LEU A 304 11.27 3.05 4.86
C LEU A 304 12.43 2.17 5.35
N TYR A 305 12.53 1.98 6.67
CA TYR A 305 13.47 1.02 7.25
C TYR A 305 12.83 -0.36 7.33
N ASP A 306 13.09 -1.19 6.32
CA ASP A 306 12.37 -2.45 6.09
C ASP A 306 12.57 -3.46 7.23
N GLY A 307 13.83 -3.63 7.68
CA GLY A 307 14.15 -4.47 8.83
C GLY A 307 13.55 -3.99 10.15
N SER A 308 13.28 -2.67 10.25
CA SER A 308 12.56 -2.06 11.36
C SER A 308 13.14 -2.46 12.74
N LEU A 309 12.34 -2.41 13.82
CA LEU A 309 12.84 -2.78 15.15
C LEU A 309 13.29 -4.21 15.26
N TYR A 310 12.77 -5.13 14.46
CA TYR A 310 13.28 -6.50 14.49
C TYR A 310 14.77 -6.54 14.15
N LEU A 311 15.17 -5.98 13.01
CA LEU A 311 16.58 -5.91 12.62
C LEU A 311 17.41 -5.07 13.60
N TRP A 312 16.91 -3.91 14.01
CA TRP A 312 17.59 -3.02 14.96
C TRP A 312 17.97 -3.75 16.27
N THR A 313 17.01 -4.47 16.83
CA THR A 313 17.22 -5.20 18.10
C THR A 313 18.01 -6.49 17.90
N LEU A 314 17.89 -7.14 16.74
CA LEU A 314 18.70 -8.29 16.34
C LEU A 314 20.20 -7.93 16.12
N GLU A 315 20.48 -6.67 15.80
CA GLU A 315 21.82 -6.08 15.78
C GLU A 315 22.32 -5.67 17.17
N GLY A 316 21.53 -5.84 18.23
CA GLY A 316 21.89 -5.47 19.59
C GLY A 316 21.90 -3.96 19.86
N ARG A 317 21.23 -3.17 19.00
CA ARG A 317 21.17 -1.72 19.16
C ARG A 317 20.13 -1.32 20.21
N PRO A 318 20.37 -0.25 20.99
CA PRO A 318 19.54 0.10 22.13
C PRO A 318 18.18 0.67 21.70
N THR A 319 17.18 0.45 22.55
CA THR A 319 15.87 1.11 22.48
C THR A 319 15.64 1.94 23.73
N VAL A 320 14.70 2.88 23.67
CA VAL A 320 14.25 3.70 24.78
C VAL A 320 12.75 3.51 25.00
N GLY A 321 12.30 3.59 26.25
CA GLY A 321 10.91 3.42 26.63
C GLY A 321 10.68 3.95 28.04
N VAL A 322 9.45 3.87 28.52
CA VAL A 322 9.16 4.20 29.92
C VAL A 322 9.82 3.16 30.83
N PRO A 323 10.26 3.54 32.04
CA PRO A 323 10.72 2.58 33.04
C PRO A 323 9.60 1.59 33.38
N LEU A 324 9.88 0.30 33.26
CA LEU A 324 9.00 -0.76 33.75
C LEU A 324 9.54 -1.19 35.12
N ASN A 325 8.82 -0.85 36.18
CA ASN A 325 9.09 -1.32 37.54
C ASN A 325 8.32 -2.61 37.82
#